data_AF-A6LT37-F1
#
_entry.id   AF-A6LT37-F1
#
_cell.length_a   1.000
_cell.length_b   1.000
_cell.length_c   1.000
_cell.angle_alpha   90.00
_cell.angle_beta   90.00
_cell.angle_gamma   90.00
#
_symmetry.space_group_name_H-M   'P 1'
#
loop_
_entity.id
_entity.type
_entity.pdbx_description
1 polymer ?
#
loop_
_entity_poly.entity_id
_entity_poly.type
_entity_poly.pdbx_seq_one_letter_code
_entity_poly.pdbx_strand_id
1 'polypeptide(L)'
;MGKYKVGDELIIVNDPSKDNEKLKELTKLTVDGDFAQISWGIKILEVEYDKPYVTLTYKNVKGEKNKVFSECRDIENFDKEKVLEKALLRAFQNELINISVVKNICQI
;
A
#
# COMPACT_ATOMS: atom_id res chain seq x y z
N MET A 1 1.35 33.92 13.80
CA MET A 1 2.79 33.63 13.59
C MET A 1 3.11 32.39 14.41
N GLY A 2 3.63 31.25 13.97
CA GLY A 2 4.13 30.61 12.73
C GLY A 2 4.35 29.13 13.12
N LYS A 3 4.57 28.11 12.30
CA LYS A 3 5.21 27.98 10.98
C LYS A 3 4.64 26.69 10.35
N TYR A 4 3.96 26.80 9.21
CA TYR A 4 3.68 25.65 8.35
C TYR A 4 4.84 25.53 7.37
N LYS A 5 5.53 24.38 7.36
CA LYS A 5 6.35 23.97 6.22
C LYS A 5 5.58 22.86 5.50
N VAL A 6 4.80 23.28 4.52
CA VAL A 6 3.99 22.45 3.64
C VAL A 6 4.69 22.47 2.28
N GLY A 7 5.00 21.29 1.77
CA GLY A 7 5.56 21.01 0.44
C GLY A 7 5.66 19.49 0.35
N ASP A 8 5.01 18.76 -0.55
CA ASP A 8 4.35 19.14 -1.80
C ASP A 8 2.89 18.67 -1.84
N GLU A 9 2.11 19.35 -2.66
CA GLU A 9 0.68 19.20 -2.86
C GLU A 9 0.24 17.74 -2.99
N LEU A 10 -0.62 17.28 -2.06
CA LEU A 10 -1.45 16.11 -2.27
C LEU A 10 -2.36 16.41 -3.46
N ILE A 11 -1.98 15.96 -4.66
CA ILE A 11 -2.83 16.01 -5.83
C ILE A 11 -4.00 15.05 -5.59
N ILE A 12 -5.09 15.57 -5.04
CA ILE A 12 -6.37 14.85 -4.93
C ILE A 12 -6.96 14.82 -6.33
N VAL A 13 -6.55 13.83 -7.14
CA VAL A 13 -7.26 13.48 -8.38
C VAL A 13 -8.50 12.69 -7.97
N ASN A 14 -9.63 13.39 -7.81
CA ASN A 14 -10.95 12.80 -7.60
C ASN A 14 -11.51 12.29 -8.93
N ASP A 15 -10.93 11.21 -9.45
CA ASP A 15 -11.48 10.48 -10.58
C ASP A 15 -11.25 8.97 -10.37
N PRO A 16 -12.25 8.22 -9.88
CA PRO A 16 -12.09 6.81 -9.52
C PRO A 16 -11.67 5.92 -10.70
N SER A 17 -11.93 6.37 -11.93
CA SER A 17 -11.47 5.70 -13.16
C SER A 17 -9.96 5.81 -13.33
N LYS A 18 -9.37 6.99 -13.10
CA LYS A 18 -7.92 7.23 -13.20
C LYS A 18 -7.13 6.50 -12.12
N ASP A 19 -7.69 6.39 -10.92
CA ASP A 19 -7.09 5.61 -9.84
C ASP A 19 -6.95 4.13 -10.21
N ASN A 20 -8.00 3.56 -10.80
CA ASN A 20 -8.02 2.14 -11.16
C ASN A 20 -7.06 1.84 -12.33
N GLU A 21 -6.94 2.75 -13.30
CA GLU A 21 -5.95 2.63 -14.38
C GLU A 21 -4.52 2.66 -13.83
N LYS A 22 -4.21 3.63 -12.97
CA LYS A 22 -2.88 3.76 -12.34
C LYS A 22 -2.54 2.55 -11.47
N LEU A 23 -3.51 1.99 -10.74
CA LEU A 23 -3.32 0.77 -9.95
C LEU A 23 -3.04 -0.46 -10.81
N LYS A 24 -3.66 -0.54 -12.00
CA LYS A 24 -3.35 -1.60 -12.99
C LYS A 24 -1.95 -1.44 -13.58
N GLU A 25 -1.50 -0.21 -13.87
CA GLU A 25 -0.14 0.02 -14.37
C GLU A 25 0.94 -0.34 -13.34
N LEU A 26 0.70 -0.03 -12.07
CA LEU A 26 1.60 -0.35 -10.96
C LEU A 26 1.61 -1.84 -10.61
N THR A 27 0.58 -2.58 -11.06
CA THR A 27 0.41 -4.00 -10.74
C THR A 27 0.65 -4.86 -11.96
N LYS A 28 1.88 -5.32 -12.09
CA LYS A 28 2.33 -6.08 -13.27
C LYS A 28 3.32 -7.16 -12.89
N LEU A 29 3.30 -8.22 -13.69
CA LEU A 29 4.33 -9.25 -13.71
C LEU A 29 5.05 -9.14 -15.05
N THR A 30 6.34 -8.84 -15.04
CA THR A 30 7.18 -8.74 -16.23
C THR A 30 8.23 -9.83 -16.21
N VAL A 31 8.55 -10.38 -17.37
CA VAL A 31 9.62 -11.37 -17.55
C VAL A 31 10.59 -10.78 -18.56
N ASP A 32 11.87 -10.77 -18.21
CA ASP A 32 12.97 -10.31 -19.06
C ASP A 32 14.10 -11.34 -19.01
N GLY A 33 14.27 -12.09 -20.09
CA GLY A 33 15.14 -13.26 -20.13
C GLY A 33 14.79 -14.29 -19.06
N ASP A 34 15.76 -14.61 -18.20
CA ASP A 34 15.62 -15.55 -17.09
C ASP A 34 15.10 -14.91 -15.79
N PHE A 35 14.77 -13.60 -15.80
CA PHE A 35 14.33 -12.87 -14.62
C PHE A 35 12.83 -12.56 -14.68
N ALA A 36 12.15 -12.72 -13.55
CA ALA A 36 10.76 -12.32 -13.38
C ALA A 36 10.65 -11.25 -12.27
N GLN A 37 9.92 -10.17 -12.53
CA GLN A 37 9.64 -9.11 -11.58
C GLN A 37 8.13 -8.98 -11.39
N ILE A 38 7.70 -8.97 -10.13
CA ILE A 38 6.34 -8.61 -9.74
C ILE A 38 6.34 -7.21 -9.11
N SER A 39 5.46 -6.36 -9.58
CA SER A 39 5.16 -5.05 -8.99
C SER A 39 3.70 -5.03 -8.57
N TRP A 40 3.39 -4.43 -7.42
CA TRP A 40 2.04 -4.34 -6.90
C TRP A 40 1.76 -2.91 -6.44
N GLY A 41 0.66 -2.33 -6.91
CA GLY A 41 0.21 -1.01 -6.52
C GLY A 41 -0.91 -1.09 -5.48
N ILE A 42 -0.79 -0.28 -4.42
CA ILE A 42 -1.90 0.03 -3.52
C ILE A 42 -2.07 1.54 -3.44
N LYS A 43 -3.31 2.00 -3.29
CA LYS A 43 -3.60 3.42 -3.06
C LYS A 43 -3.79 3.64 -1.57
N ILE A 44 -2.91 4.42 -0.95
CA ILE A 44 -3.08 4.85 0.44
C ILE A 44 -4.28 5.80 0.51
N LEU A 45 -5.23 5.50 1.40
CA LEU A 45 -6.40 6.35 1.65
C LEU A 45 -6.23 7.16 2.93
N GLU A 46 -5.75 6.52 3.99
CA GLU A 46 -5.63 7.13 5.30
C GLU A 46 -4.52 6.43 6.11
N VAL A 47 -3.80 7.22 6.91
CA VAL A 47 -2.79 6.73 7.84
C VAL A 47 -3.05 7.38 9.19
N GLU A 48 -3.39 6.56 10.18
CA GLU A 48 -3.61 6.99 11.56
C GLU A 48 -2.43 6.52 12.42
N TYR A 49 -1.85 7.44 13.19
CA TYR A 49 -0.76 7.14 14.12
C TYR A 49 -1.29 7.28 15.54
N ASP A 50 -1.39 6.16 16.25
CA ASP A 50 -1.83 6.11 17.65
C ASP A 50 -0.80 5.33 18.46
N LYS A 51 0.21 6.03 18.98
CA LYS A 51 1.42 5.45 19.58
C LYS A 51 1.05 4.37 20.62
N PRO A 52 1.55 3.12 20.52
CA PRO A 52 2.60 2.61 19.62
C PRO A 52 2.12 2.04 18.27
N TYR A 53 0.85 2.18 17.95
CA TYR A 53 0.19 1.62 16.78
C TYR A 53 0.19 2.57 15.58
N VAL A 54 0.11 1.96 14.40
CA VAL A 54 -0.22 2.62 13.15
C VAL A 54 -1.30 1.83 12.44
N THR A 55 -2.27 2.55 11.89
CA THR A 55 -3.35 2.00 11.11
C THR A 55 -3.27 2.56 9.69
N LEU A 56 -3.09 1.68 8.71
CA LEU A 56 -3.06 2.03 7.29
C LEU A 56 -4.35 1.53 6.63
N THR A 57 -5.11 2.46 6.06
CA THR A 57 -6.24 2.15 5.19
C THR A 57 -5.81 2.36 3.74
N TYR A 58 -5.96 1.33 2.91
CA TYR A 58 -5.60 1.37 1.49
C TYR A 58 -6.67 0.76 0.61
N LYS A 59 -6.61 1.08 -0.68
CA LYS A 59 -7.43 0.48 -1.74
C LYS A 59 -6.53 -0.39 -2.61
N ASN A 60 -6.92 -1.64 -2.82
CA ASN A 60 -6.18 -2.56 -3.68
C ASN A 60 -6.59 -2.43 -5.16
N VAL A 61 -5.95 -3.21 -6.03
CA VAL A 61 -6.22 -3.24 -7.48
C VAL A 61 -7.63 -3.67 -7.86
N LYS A 62 -8.29 -4.45 -7.00
CA LYS A 62 -9.69 -4.87 -7.18
C LYS A 62 -10.66 -3.75 -6.78
N GLY A 63 -10.14 -2.68 -6.20
CA GLY A 63 -10.91 -1.55 -5.68
C GLY A 63 -11.44 -1.76 -4.27
N GLU A 64 -11.05 -2.84 -3.61
CA GLU A 64 -11.45 -3.18 -2.24
C GLU A 64 -10.67 -2.31 -1.26
N LYS A 65 -11.36 -1.85 -0.21
CA LYS A 65 -10.73 -1.11 0.89
C LYS A 65 -10.27 -2.09 1.96
N ASN A 66 -8.98 -2.09 2.25
CA ASN A 66 -8.34 -2.93 3.25
C ASN A 66 -7.73 -2.06 4.35
N LYS A 67 -7.77 -2.55 5.59
CA LYS A 67 -7.19 -1.89 6.76
C LYS A 67 -6.14 -2.81 7.40
N VAL A 68 -4.97 -2.27 7.68
CA VAL A 68 -3.86 -2.99 8.31
C VAL A 68 -3.42 -2.26 9.56
N PHE A 69 -3.27 -3.03 10.63
CA PHE A 69 -2.77 -2.56 11.90
C PHE A 69 -1.32 -3.02 12.05
N SER A 70 -0.43 -2.14 12.50
CA SER A 70 0.96 -2.50 12.80
C SER A 70 1.38 -1.89 14.13
N GLU A 71 2.11 -2.66 14.92
CA GLU A 71 2.63 -2.24 16.22
C GLU A 71 4.11 -1.87 16.10
N CYS A 72 4.49 -0.70 16.61
CA CYS A 72 5.89 -0.34 16.81
C CYS A 72 6.37 -0.87 18.16
N ARG A 73 7.21 -1.91 18.14
CA ARG A 73 7.78 -2.49 19.37
C ARG A 73 8.84 -1.59 20.02
N ASP A 74 9.42 -0.68 19.24
CA ASP A 74 10.42 0.27 19.72
C ASP A 74 9.77 1.66 19.85
N ILE A 75 9.21 1.92 21.03
CA ILE A 75 8.44 3.14 21.32
C ILE A 75 9.36 4.36 21.41
N GLU A 76 10.62 4.14 21.79
CA GLU A 76 11.64 5.19 21.93
C GLU A 76 12.11 5.69 20.56
N ASN A 77 12.24 4.80 19.56
CA ASN A 77 12.54 5.13 18.17
C ASN A 77 11.30 5.24 17.27
N PHE A 78 10.17 5.74 17.80
CA PHE A 78 8.94 5.91 17.02
C PHE A 78 9.13 7.01 15.95
N ASP A 79 9.58 6.58 14.79
CA ASP A 79 9.72 7.38 13.59
C ASP A 79 8.53 7.12 12.67
N LYS A 80 7.81 8.17 12.30
CA LYS A 80 6.60 8.06 11.47
C LYS A 80 6.88 7.43 10.11
N GLU A 81 8.08 7.63 9.55
CA GLU A 81 8.49 7.04 8.27
C GLU A 81 8.71 5.54 8.39
N LYS A 82 9.50 5.10 9.39
CA LYS A 82 9.77 3.67 9.64
C LYS A 82 8.52 2.89 10.00
N VAL A 83 7.63 3.51 10.78
CA VAL A 83 6.38 2.90 11.21
C VAL A 83 5.40 2.77 10.03
N LEU A 84 5.35 3.77 9.14
CA LEU A 84 4.59 3.70 7.90
C LEU A 84 5.13 2.61 6.97
N GLU A 85 6.45 2.53 6.80
CA GLU A 85 7.09 1.48 6.00
C GLU A 85 6.68 0.08 6.51
N LYS A 86 6.69 -0.13 7.82
CA LYS A 86 6.23 -1.39 8.43
C LYS A 86 4.76 -1.69 8.14
N ALA A 87 3.89 -0.67 8.16
CA ALA A 87 2.48 -0.83 7.81
C ALA A 87 2.29 -1.18 6.32
N LEU A 88 3.06 -0.54 5.44
CA LEU A 88 3.08 -0.80 4.00
C LEU A 88 3.55 -2.23 3.69
N LEU A 89 4.64 -2.68 4.31
CA LEU A 89 5.14 -4.06 4.16
C LEU A 89 4.06 -5.08 4.54
N ARG A 90 3.33 -4.83 5.63
CA ARG A 90 2.24 -5.70 6.08
C ARG A 90 1.03 -5.65 5.14
N ALA A 91 0.73 -4.50 4.55
CA ALA A 91 -0.28 -4.39 3.49
C ALA A 91 0.09 -5.19 2.24
N PHE A 92 1.34 -5.07 1.76
CA PHE A 92 1.81 -5.86 0.63
C PHE A 92 1.83 -7.36 0.93
N GLN A 93 2.22 -7.77 2.14
CA GLN A 93 2.16 -9.18 2.52
C GLN A 93 0.74 -9.74 2.42
N ASN A 94 -0.27 -9.01 2.89
CA ASN A 94 -1.68 -9.42 2.78
C ASN A 94 -2.11 -9.56 1.31
N GLU A 95 -1.73 -8.62 0.45
CA GLU A 95 -2.06 -8.66 -0.97
C GLU A 95 -1.34 -9.81 -1.69
N LEU A 96 -0.05 -10.05 -1.40
CA LEU A 96 0.74 -11.14 -1.98
C LEU A 96 0.20 -12.53 -1.59
N ILE A 97 -0.24 -12.72 -0.33
CA ILE A 97 -0.86 -13.98 0.10
C ILE A 97 -2.09 -14.30 -0.75
N ASN A 98 -2.90 -13.30 -1.10
CA ASN A 98 -4.09 -13.46 -1.94
C ASN A 98 -3.79 -13.79 -3.41
N ILE A 99 -2.56 -13.59 -3.90
CA ILE A 99 -2.15 -13.95 -5.27
C ILE A 99 -2.15 -15.48 -5.45
N SER A 100 -1.73 -16.21 -4.42
CA SER A 100 -1.55 -17.66 -4.46
C SER A 100 -2.85 -18.44 -4.68
N VAL A 101 -3.99 -17.87 -4.29
CA VAL A 101 -5.30 -18.55 -4.33
C VAL A 101 -6.03 -18.34 -5.67
N VAL A 102 -5.73 -17.28 -6.43
CA VAL A 102 -6.53 -16.91 -7.62
C VAL A 102 -5.90 -17.34 -8.94
N LYS A 103 -4.57 -17.51 -9.02
CA LYS A 103 -3.92 -17.93 -10.28
C LYS A 103 -3.99 -19.43 -10.57
N ASN A 104 -4.48 -20.24 -9.64
CA ASN A 104 -4.53 -21.70 -9.76
C ASN A 104 -5.96 -22.26 -9.70
N ILE A 105 -6.94 -21.54 -10.25
CA ILE A 105 -8.16 -22.21 -10.70
C ILE A 105 -7.81 -22.87 -12.03
N CYS A 106 -7.18 -24.04 -11.91
CA CYS A 106 -7.09 -25.02 -12.98
C CYS A 106 -8.53 -25.22 -13.49
N GLN A 107 -8.84 -24.69 -14.68
CA GLN A 107 -10.04 -25.08 -15.40
C GLN A 107 -9.85 -26.55 -15.77
N ILE A 108 -10.53 -27.42 -15.04
CA ILE A 108 -10.76 -28.83 -15.41
C ILE A 108 -11.85 -28.84 -16.48
#